data_AF-A0A2S8DEL3-F1
#
_entry.id   AF-A0A2S8DEL3-F1
#
_cell.length_a   1.000
_cell.length_b   1.000
_cell.length_c   1.000
_cell.angle_alpha   90.00
_cell.angle_beta   90.00
_cell.angle_gamma   90.00
#
_symmetry.space_group_name_H-M   'P 1'
#
loop_
_entity.id
_entity.type
_entity.pdbx_description
1 polymer ?
#
loop_
_entity_poly.entity_id
_entity_poly.type
_entity_poly.pdbx_seq_one_letter_code
_entity_poly.pdbx_strand_id
1 'polypeptide(L)'
;MTEAELLGLIRRVTGISQQHDEQATQPDSVTAENYARVVAEVMRRDGIQLNDVDMRNIRIRVLEMLAYNRRVALYRETEKITYHWKKPERLRR
;
A
#
# COMPACT_ATOMS: atom_id res chain seq x y z
N MET A 1 -16.10 8.08 14.76
CA MET A 1 -14.89 7.30 14.45
C MET A 1 -13.96 8.20 13.67
N THR A 2 -12.79 8.52 14.22
CA THR A 2 -11.80 9.42 13.61
C THR A 2 -10.62 8.63 13.04
N GLU A 3 -9.89 9.25 12.11
CA GLU A 3 -8.74 8.62 11.44
C GLU A 3 -7.67 8.13 12.45
N ALA A 4 -7.50 8.86 13.55
CA ALA A 4 -6.59 8.50 14.65
C ALA A 4 -7.03 7.22 15.39
N GLU A 5 -8.33 7.02 15.56
CA GLU A 5 -8.88 5.82 16.22
C GLU A 5 -8.68 4.57 15.36
N LEU A 6 -8.82 4.71 14.04
CA LEU A 6 -8.60 3.64 13.07
C LEU A 6 -7.12 3.22 13.03
N LEU A 7 -6.22 4.21 13.01
CA LEU A 7 -4.77 3.98 13.07
C LEU A 7 -4.34 3.30 14.38
N GLY A 8 -4.97 3.66 15.51
CA GLY A 8 -4.73 3.02 16.80
C GLY A 8 -5.11 1.53 16.81
N LEU A 9 -6.23 1.19 16.18
CA LEU A 9 -6.67 -0.20 16.02
C LEU A 9 -5.71 -1.00 15.15
N ILE A 10 -5.29 -0.45 14.01
CA ILE A 10 -4.34 -1.11 13.11
C ILE A 10 -3.05 -1.44 13.86
N ARG A 11 -2.47 -0.49 14.59
CA ARG A 11 -1.23 -0.69 15.35
C ARG A 11 -1.35 -1.79 16.41
N ARG A 12 -2.47 -1.86 17.13
CA ARG A 12 -2.71 -2.91 18.13
C ARG A 12 -2.80 -4.30 17.51
N VAL A 13 -3.47 -4.41 16.38
CA VAL A 13 -3.71 -5.71 15.72
C VAL A 13 -2.45 -6.20 15.00
N THR A 14 -1.65 -5.30 14.42
CA THR A 14 -0.47 -5.66 13.63
C THR A 14 0.83 -5.66 14.44
N GLY A 15 0.84 -5.13 15.67
CA GLY A 15 2.04 -5.01 16.50
C GLY A 15 3.06 -3.98 15.99
N ILE A 16 2.65 -3.07 15.11
CA ILE A 16 3.54 -2.11 14.46
C ILE A 16 3.78 -0.90 15.39
N SER A 17 5.01 -0.77 15.89
CA SER A 17 5.50 0.46 16.54
C SER A 17 5.84 1.53 15.51
N GLN A 18 5.89 2.79 15.93
CA GLN A 18 6.07 4.01 15.13
C GLN A 18 7.45 4.15 14.45
N GLN A 19 8.17 3.06 14.21
CA GLN A 19 9.47 3.10 13.54
C GLN A 19 9.27 3.41 12.06
N HIS A 20 9.48 4.69 11.78
CA HIS A 20 9.62 5.25 10.45
C HIS A 20 11.02 4.90 9.94
N ASP A 21 11.29 3.61 9.71
CA ASP A 21 12.54 3.18 9.07
C ASP A 21 12.35 3.17 7.56
N GLU A 22 13.13 4.01 6.89
CA GLU A 22 13.28 4.03 5.44
C GLU A 22 13.63 2.61 4.95
N GLN A 23 12.91 2.16 3.90
CA GLN A 23 13.28 1.04 3.03
C GLN A 23 13.05 -0.42 3.47
N ALA A 24 12.31 -0.70 4.55
CA ALA A 24 11.73 -2.04 4.75
C ALA A 24 10.26 -2.05 4.30
N THR A 25 10.01 -1.93 2.98
CA THR A 25 8.65 -2.13 2.46
C THR A 25 8.26 -3.58 2.74
N GLN A 26 7.26 -3.80 3.60
CA GLN A 26 6.74 -5.13 3.86
C GLN A 26 6.40 -5.81 2.50
N PRO A 27 6.67 -7.11 2.35
CA PRO A 27 6.34 -7.79 1.12
C PRO A 27 4.83 -7.69 0.86
N ASP A 28 4.43 -7.48 -0.39
CA ASP A 28 3.02 -7.27 -0.77
C ASP A 28 2.11 -8.39 -0.29
N SER A 29 2.63 -9.61 -0.17
CA SER A 29 1.92 -10.76 0.41
C SER A 29 1.50 -10.53 1.86
N VAL A 30 2.39 -9.96 2.69
CA VAL A 30 2.10 -9.62 4.08
C VAL A 30 1.12 -8.45 4.13
N THR A 31 1.28 -7.45 3.27
CA THR A 31 0.33 -6.33 3.17
C THR A 31 -1.07 -6.79 2.78
N ALA A 32 -1.18 -7.65 1.76
CA ALA A 32 -2.45 -8.20 1.29
C ALA A 32 -3.13 -9.08 2.34
N GLU A 33 -2.36 -9.90 3.05
CA GLU A 33 -2.84 -10.72 4.18
C GLU A 33 -3.38 -9.83 5.32
N ASN A 34 -2.65 -8.78 5.68
CA ASN A 34 -3.10 -7.83 6.71
C ASN A 34 -4.39 -7.11 6.29
N TYR A 35 -4.50 -6.70 5.03
CA TYR A 35 -5.74 -6.11 4.51
C TYR A 35 -6.92 -7.08 4.60
N ALA A 36 -6.74 -8.34 4.19
CA ALA A 36 -7.80 -9.33 4.26
C ALA A 36 -8.28 -9.57 5.70
N ARG A 37 -7.36 -9.57 6.68
CA ARG A 37 -7.72 -9.67 8.10
C ARG A 37 -8.52 -8.48 8.59
N VAL A 38 -8.14 -7.26 8.20
CA VAL A 38 -8.90 -6.05 8.55
C VAL A 38 -10.29 -6.08 7.93
N VAL A 39 -10.42 -6.46 6.66
CA VAL A 39 -11.72 -6.58 5.99
C VAL A 39 -12.58 -7.64 6.68
N ALA A 40 -12.01 -8.79 7.04
CA ALA A 40 -12.72 -9.83 7.79
C ALA A 40 -13.20 -9.34 9.16
N GLU A 41 -12.37 -8.59 9.89
CA GLU A 41 -12.73 -7.99 11.18
C GLU A 41 -13.90 -7.00 11.03
N VAL A 42 -13.87 -6.14 10.00
CA VAL A 42 -14.94 -5.18 9.71
C VAL A 42 -16.24 -5.92 9.37
N MET A 43 -16.19 -6.86 8.43
CA MET A 43 -17.38 -7.63 8.02
C MET A 43 -17.97 -8.41 9.19
N ARG A 44 -17.13 -8.97 10.07
CA ARG A 44 -17.59 -9.69 11.25
C ARG A 44 -18.37 -8.78 12.21
N ARG A 45 -17.98 -7.51 12.36
CA ARG A 45 -18.73 -6.54 13.19
C ARG A 45 -20.10 -6.23 12.63
N ASP A 46 -20.24 -6.33 11.30
CA ASP A 46 -21.50 -6.18 10.59
C ASP A 46 -22.30 -7.51 10.52
N GLY A 47 -21.85 -8.56 11.21
CA GLY A 47 -22.50 -9.87 11.23
C GLY A 47 -22.25 -10.72 9.98
N ILE A 48 -21.31 -10.33 9.13
CA ILE A 48 -20.96 -11.03 7.89
C ILE A 48 -19.68 -11.83 8.11
N GLN A 49 -19.76 -13.16 8.00
CA GLN A 49 -18.58 -14.02 7.98
C GLN A 49 -18.10 -14.22 6.55
N LEU A 50 -16.83 -13.90 6.31
CA LEU A 50 -16.15 -14.19 5.05
C LEU A 50 -15.64 -15.63 5.06
N ASN A 51 -15.83 -16.35 3.95
CA ASN A 51 -15.25 -17.67 3.78
C ASN A 51 -13.82 -17.58 3.20
N ASP A 52 -13.14 -18.73 3.09
CA ASP A 52 -11.77 -18.80 2.59
C ASP A 52 -11.63 -18.30 1.14
N VAL A 53 -12.67 -18.46 0.33
CA VAL A 53 -12.70 -17.98 -1.07
C VAL A 53 -12.77 -16.45 -1.10
N ASP A 54 -13.61 -15.84 -0.26
CA ASP A 54 -13.71 -14.38 -0.12
C ASP A 54 -12.37 -13.81 0.35
N MET A 55 -11.77 -14.43 1.37
CA MET A 55 -10.45 -14.06 1.90
C MET A 55 -9.36 -14.14 0.83
N ARG A 56 -9.39 -15.19 -0.01
CA ARG A 56 -8.47 -15.32 -1.14
C ARG A 56 -8.70 -14.23 -2.19
N ASN A 57 -9.96 -13.95 -2.54
CA ASN A 57 -10.31 -12.95 -3.54
C ASN A 57 -9.89 -11.54 -3.11
N ILE A 58 -10.09 -11.20 -1.83
CA ILE A 58 -9.63 -9.92 -1.26
C ILE A 58 -8.11 -9.80 -1.37
N ARG A 59 -7.35 -10.84 -0.99
CA ARG A 59 -5.88 -10.84 -1.10
C ARG A 59 -5.43 -10.62 -2.54
N ILE A 60 -6.02 -11.32 -3.50
CA ILE A 60 -5.67 -11.18 -4.93
C ILE A 60 -5.92 -9.74 -5.41
N ARG A 61 -7.09 -9.16 -5.08
CA ARG A 61 -7.40 -7.77 -5.46
C ARG A 61 -6.42 -6.76 -4.89
N VAL A 62 -6.01 -6.94 -3.63
CA VAL A 62 -5.02 -6.06 -3.00
C VAL A 62 -3.65 -6.21 -3.66
N LEU A 63 -3.23 -7.43 -4.00
CA LEU A 63 -1.98 -7.65 -4.75
C LEU A 63 -2.00 -6.97 -6.13
N GLU A 64 -3.13 -7.07 -6.86
CA GLU A 64 -3.30 -6.38 -8.15
C GLU A 64 -3.15 -4.86 -8.00
N MET A 65 -3.79 -4.29 -6.98
CA MET A 65 -3.72 -2.86 -6.68
C MET A 65 -2.29 -2.42 -6.31
N LEU A 66 -1.58 -3.18 -5.47
CA LEU A 66 -0.21 -2.89 -5.08
C LEU A 66 0.75 -2.96 -6.27
N ALA A 67 0.60 -3.97 -7.13
CA ALA A 67 1.38 -4.10 -8.36
C ALA A 67 1.13 -2.92 -9.32
N TYR A 68 -0.12 -2.47 -9.46
CA TYR A 68 -0.45 -1.28 -10.24
C TYR A 68 0.19 -0.02 -9.66
N ASN A 69 0.11 0.18 -8.35
CA ASN A 69 0.69 1.35 -7.68
C ASN A 69 2.22 1.40 -7.85
N ARG A 70 2.91 0.25 -7.73
CA ARG A 70 4.36 0.16 -8.01
C ARG A 70 4.69 0.54 -9.44
N ARG A 71 3.92 0.05 -10.43
CA ARG A 71 4.11 0.42 -11.83
C ARG A 71 3.94 1.92 -12.04
N VAL A 72 2.92 2.52 -11.46
CA VAL A 72 2.68 3.97 -11.58
C VAL A 72 3.79 4.77 -10.91
N ALA A 73 4.28 4.35 -9.75
CA ALA A 73 5.41 4.97 -9.07
C ALA A 73 6.67 4.91 -9.94
N LEU A 74 6.97 3.75 -10.52
CA LEU A 74 8.07 3.57 -11.45
C LEU A 74 7.94 4.50 -12.67
N TYR A 75 6.76 4.56 -13.30
CA TYR A 75 6.55 5.47 -14.44
C TYR A 75 6.83 6.92 -14.07
N ARG A 76 6.29 7.39 -12.93
CA ARG A 76 6.54 8.76 -12.45
C ARG A 76 8.01 9.02 -12.17
N GLU A 77 8.76 8.04 -11.65
CA GLU A 77 10.21 8.15 -11.48
C GLU A 77 10.94 8.20 -12.83
N THR A 78 10.55 7.36 -13.79
CA THR A 78 11.15 7.38 -15.14
C THR A 78 10.85 8.66 -15.90
N GLU A 79 9.65 9.25 -15.76
CA GLU A 79 9.30 10.54 -16.37
C GLU A 79 10.15 11.69 -15.80
N LYS A 80 10.41 11.67 -14.48
CA LYS A 80 11.34 12.63 -13.84
C LYS A 80 12.76 12.54 -14.40
N ILE A 81 13.23 11.33 -14.73
CA ILE A 81 14.55 11.11 -15.35
C ILE A 81 14.52 11.50 -16.84
N THR A 82 13.42 11.20 -17.54
CA THR A 82 13.30 11.42 -18.99
C THR A 82 13.25 12.91 -19.34
N TYR A 83 12.63 13.75 -18.51
CA TYR A 83 12.65 15.21 -18.66
C TYR A 83 13.85 15.86 -17.94
N HIS A 84 15.08 15.45 -18.25
CA HIS A 84 16.24 16.27 -17.95
C HIS A 84 16.44 17.31 -19.06
N TRP A 85 15.86 18.52 -18.88
CA TRP A 85 16.19 19.65 -19.75
C TRP A 85 17.68 19.99 -19.61
N LYS A 86 18.49 19.56 -20.58
CA LYS A 86 19.89 19.93 -20.67
C LYS A 86 19.96 21.31 -21.32
N LYS A 87 20.41 22.33 -20.58
CA LYS A 87 20.54 23.71 -21.09
C LYS A 87 21.36 23.67 -22.39
N PRO A 88 20.78 24.07 -23.54
CA PRO A 88 21.49 24.06 -24.82
C PRO A 88 22.79 24.83 -24.73
N GLU A 89 23.87 24.29 -25.30
CA GLU A 89 25.22 24.88 -25.24
C GLU A 89 25.23 26.37 -25.65
N ARG A 90 24.39 26.76 -26.62
CA ARG A 90 24.22 28.17 -27.06
C ARG A 90 23.70 29.13 -25.97
N LEU A 91 23.16 28.62 -24.87
CA LEU A 91 22.65 29.39 -23.72
C LEU A 91 23.55 29.29 -22.49
N ARG A 92 24.71 28.62 -22.59
CA ARG A 92 25.75 28.64 -21.56
C ARG A 92 26.71 29.79 -21.89
N ARG A 93 26.47 30.95 -21.27
CA ARG A 93 27.45 32.04 -21.17
C ARG A 93 28.28 31.83 -19.93
#